data_AF-A0A1V1NV85-F1
#
_entry.id   AF-A0A1V1NV85-F1
#
_cell.length_a   1.000
_cell.length_b   1.000
_cell.length_c   1.000
_cell.angle_alpha   90.00
_cell.angle_beta   90.00
_cell.angle_gamma   90.00
#
_symmetry.space_group_name_H-M   'P 1'
#
loop_
_entity.id
_entity.type
_entity.pdbx_description
1 polymer ?
#
loop_
_entity_poly.entity_id
_entity_poly.type
_entity_poly.pdbx_seq_one_letter_code
_entity_poly.pdbx_strand_id
1 'polypeptide(L)'
;MILNKLRLIPRTKLIATTHFMFNDYMAQFVDRIIVYSSSQIKRHHPSIQNKYIYIPLPADGEFELCQSVEPGDYIFSGGGDHRDFKSLIEAVKGLNVKLKIVTFSPKTFDYTGDLPDNCELMWRMPRPDFLKLIAESLFVVVPLQKGRYPHGHTTIVQAQCLGKAVLSNTDASVED
;
A
#
# COMPACT_ATOMS: atom_id res chain seq x y z
N MET A 1 24.28 11.73 -9.52
CA MET A 1 23.52 11.85 -10.78
C MET A 1 24.33 12.55 -11.89
N ILE A 2 24.98 13.68 -11.61
CA ILE A 2 25.98 14.33 -12.49
C ILE A 2 27.16 13.39 -12.82
N LEU A 3 27.61 12.58 -11.86
CA LEU A 3 28.77 11.69 -11.99
C LEU A 3 28.69 10.70 -13.17
N ASN A 4 27.52 10.15 -13.50
CA ASN A 4 27.38 9.20 -14.60
C ASN A 4 27.41 9.91 -15.97
N LYS A 5 26.75 11.09 -16.08
CA LYS A 5 26.86 11.96 -17.27
C LYS A 5 28.28 12.47 -17.48
N LEU A 6 29.01 12.74 -16.40
CA LEU A 6 30.44 13.11 -16.44
C LEU A 6 31.39 11.92 -16.62
N ARG A 7 30.88 10.68 -16.80
CA ARG A 7 31.66 9.44 -16.95
C ARG A 7 32.63 9.15 -15.79
N LEU A 8 32.35 9.65 -14.59
CA LEU A 8 33.17 9.40 -13.40
C LEU A 8 32.96 7.98 -12.83
N ILE A 9 31.91 7.27 -13.30
CA ILE A 9 31.57 5.88 -12.93
C ILE A 9 31.12 5.07 -14.17
N PRO A 10 31.96 4.91 -15.20
CA PRO A 10 31.54 4.52 -16.56
C PRO A 10 31.01 3.08 -16.70
N ARG A 11 31.19 2.23 -15.68
CA ARG A 11 30.69 0.85 -15.65
C ARG A 11 29.52 0.65 -14.70
N THR A 12 29.07 1.71 -14.03
CA THR A 12 28.03 1.62 -13.00
C THR A 12 26.66 1.85 -13.61
N LYS A 13 25.75 0.90 -13.37
CA LYS A 13 24.33 1.03 -13.70
C LYS A 13 23.57 1.55 -12.49
N LEU A 14 22.71 2.55 -12.71
CA LEU A 14 21.88 3.13 -11.67
C LEU A 14 20.44 2.65 -11.82
N ILE A 15 19.96 1.91 -10.83
CA ILE A 15 18.58 1.44 -10.73
C ILE A 15 17.90 2.19 -9.59
N ALA A 16 16.74 2.79 -9.86
CA ALA A 16 15.91 3.43 -8.85
C ALA A 16 14.67 2.58 -8.53
N THR A 17 14.29 2.52 -7.25
CA THR A 17 13.12 1.76 -6.76
C THR A 17 12.04 2.65 -6.13
N THR A 18 12.29 3.96 -6.05
CA THR A 18 11.39 4.97 -5.51
C THR A 18 10.44 5.51 -6.58
N HIS A 19 9.22 4.98 -6.58
CA HIS A 19 8.20 5.19 -7.62
C HIS A 19 7.37 6.48 -7.44
N PHE A 20 7.27 7.04 -6.23
CA PHE A 20 6.39 8.19 -5.95
C PHE A 20 6.96 9.57 -6.29
N MET A 21 8.29 9.72 -6.40
CA MET A 21 8.93 11.03 -6.61
C MET A 21 9.82 11.11 -7.86
N PHE A 22 9.77 10.09 -8.74
CA PHE A 22 10.58 10.07 -9.94
C PHE A 22 9.84 10.73 -11.11
N ASN A 23 10.26 11.94 -11.49
CA ASN A 23 9.73 12.62 -12.67
C ASN A 23 10.57 12.34 -13.93
N ASP A 24 10.06 12.79 -15.08
CA ASP A 24 10.66 12.55 -16.38
C ASP A 24 12.08 13.11 -16.51
N TYR A 25 12.37 14.22 -15.82
CA TYR A 25 13.71 14.80 -15.77
C TYR A 25 14.69 13.88 -15.03
N MET A 26 14.32 13.39 -13.84
CA MET A 26 15.14 12.47 -13.06
C MET A 26 15.35 11.13 -13.79
N ALA A 27 14.33 10.65 -14.51
CA ALA A 27 14.40 9.44 -15.33
C ALA A 27 15.50 9.48 -16.40
N GLN A 28 15.91 10.66 -16.86
CA GLN A 28 16.99 10.80 -17.82
C GLN A 28 18.34 10.31 -17.29
N PHE A 29 18.54 10.30 -15.98
CA PHE A 29 19.84 10.06 -15.38
C PHE A 29 20.02 8.68 -14.73
N VAL A 30 19.02 7.82 -14.83
CA VAL A 30 19.06 6.43 -14.38
C VAL A 30 18.99 5.48 -15.57
N ASP A 31 19.50 4.27 -15.40
CA ASP A 31 19.45 3.22 -16.41
C ASP A 31 18.10 2.49 -16.39
N ARG A 32 17.57 2.21 -15.18
CA ARG A 32 16.28 1.55 -14.97
C ARG A 32 15.55 2.09 -13.75
N ILE A 33 14.22 2.00 -13.79
CA ILE A 33 13.32 2.39 -12.70
C ILE A 33 12.38 1.22 -12.46
N ILE A 34 12.33 0.72 -11.23
CA ILE A 34 11.37 -0.31 -10.83
C ILE A 34 10.12 0.39 -10.32
N VAL A 35 8.98 -0.03 -10.86
CA VAL A 35 7.64 0.38 -10.42
C VAL A 35 6.83 -0.83 -10.01
N TYR A 36 5.94 -0.63 -9.05
CA TYR A 36 5.06 -1.67 -8.54
C TYR A 36 3.64 -1.61 -9.12
N SER A 37 3.45 -0.75 -10.10
CA SER A 37 2.22 -0.64 -10.87
C SER A 37 2.55 -0.40 -12.34
N SER A 38 2.01 -1.23 -13.22
CA SER A 38 2.20 -1.11 -14.67
C SER A 38 1.53 0.15 -15.19
N SER A 39 0.41 0.57 -14.57
CA SER A 39 -0.31 1.80 -14.90
C SER A 39 0.54 3.06 -14.70
N GLN A 40 1.56 3.03 -13.82
CA GLN A 40 2.49 4.15 -13.62
C GLN A 40 3.34 4.43 -14.86
N ILE A 41 3.74 3.40 -15.61
CA ILE A 41 4.63 3.54 -16.78
C ILE A 41 3.99 4.44 -17.84
N LYS A 42 2.69 4.26 -18.10
CA LYS A 42 1.93 4.99 -19.12
C LYS A 42 1.80 6.50 -18.84
N ARG A 43 2.18 6.95 -17.64
CA ARG A 43 2.04 8.35 -17.19
C ARG A 43 3.25 9.22 -17.51
N HIS A 44 4.34 8.59 -17.92
CA HIS A 44 5.59 9.24 -18.26
C HIS A 44 5.70 9.47 -19.77
N HIS A 45 6.53 10.43 -20.19
CA HIS A 45 6.73 10.70 -21.62
C HIS A 45 7.21 9.43 -22.36
N PRO A 46 6.70 9.12 -23.57
CA PRO A 46 7.03 7.88 -24.29
C PRO A 46 8.53 7.60 -24.44
N SER A 47 9.35 8.65 -24.60
CA SER A 47 10.81 8.52 -24.77
C SER A 47 11.56 7.94 -23.58
N ILE A 48 10.95 7.88 -22.39
CA ILE A 48 11.57 7.34 -21.17
C ILE A 48 10.85 6.10 -20.62
N GLN A 49 9.67 5.73 -21.16
CA GLN A 49 8.88 4.61 -20.64
C GLN A 49 9.65 3.29 -20.67
N ASN A 50 10.51 3.09 -21.68
CA ASN A 50 11.37 1.90 -21.81
C ASN A 50 12.39 1.72 -20.66
N LYS A 51 12.58 2.74 -19.82
CA LYS A 51 13.42 2.64 -18.61
C LYS A 51 12.67 2.05 -17.42
N TYR A 52 11.35 2.08 -17.44
CA TYR A 52 10.52 1.59 -16.35
C TYR A 52 10.29 0.09 -16.51
N ILE A 53 10.43 -0.65 -15.42
CA ILE A 53 10.19 -2.09 -15.35
C ILE A 53 9.17 -2.31 -14.24
N TYR A 54 8.07 -2.96 -14.60
CA TYR A 54 7.10 -3.44 -13.62
C TYR A 54 7.62 -4.70 -12.94
N ILE A 55 7.64 -4.69 -11.61
CA ILE A 55 7.88 -5.86 -10.77
C ILE A 55 6.78 -5.82 -9.69
N PRO A 56 6.05 -6.92 -9.42
CA PRO A 56 5.10 -6.95 -8.31
C PRO A 56 5.76 -6.60 -6.98
N LEU A 57 5.09 -5.82 -6.13
CA LEU A 57 5.64 -5.45 -4.82
C LEU A 57 5.85 -6.71 -3.97
N PRO A 58 7.08 -7.00 -3.51
CA PRO A 58 7.28 -8.08 -2.55
C PRO A 58 6.63 -7.69 -1.22
N ALA A 59 5.94 -8.65 -0.59
CA ALA A 59 5.43 -8.43 0.75
C ALA A 59 6.58 -8.43 1.76
N ASP A 60 6.60 -7.42 2.63
CA ASP A 60 7.52 -7.35 3.77
C ASP A 60 6.79 -7.71 5.07
N GLY A 61 7.43 -8.53 5.90
CA GLY A 61 6.84 -8.94 7.17
C GLY A 61 7.44 -10.21 7.75
N GLU A 62 7.32 -10.34 9.07
CA GLU A 62 7.66 -11.55 9.82
C GLU A 62 6.48 -12.55 9.80
N PHE A 63 6.13 -13.04 8.60
CA PHE A 63 4.93 -13.86 8.38
C PHE A 63 4.97 -15.20 9.13
N GLU A 64 6.15 -15.72 9.46
CA GLU A 64 6.34 -16.93 10.23
C GLU A 64 5.72 -16.82 11.63
N LEU A 65 5.66 -15.61 12.20
CA LEU A 65 5.03 -15.34 13.49
C LEU A 65 3.50 -15.46 13.44
N CYS A 66 2.91 -15.54 12.25
CA CYS A 66 1.47 -15.52 12.02
C CYS A 66 0.89 -16.87 11.53
N GLN A 67 1.67 -17.94 11.50
CA GLN A 67 1.26 -19.22 10.90
C GLN A 67 0.20 -20.01 11.68
N SER A 68 0.00 -19.70 12.97
CA SER A 68 -0.89 -20.46 13.87
C SER A 68 -1.77 -19.52 14.71
N VAL A 69 -2.37 -18.52 14.07
CA VAL A 69 -3.30 -17.62 14.75
C VAL A 69 -4.73 -18.15 14.67
N GLU A 70 -5.46 -18.03 15.78
CA GLU A 70 -6.89 -18.30 15.80
C GLU A 70 -7.64 -17.19 15.05
N PRO A 71 -8.59 -17.53 14.17
CA PRO A 71 -9.42 -16.53 13.51
C PRO A 71 -10.22 -15.70 14.52
N GLY A 72 -10.12 -14.39 14.42
CA GLY A 72 -10.97 -13.43 15.12
C GLY A 72 -12.32 -13.22 14.42
N ASP A 73 -13.19 -12.44 15.06
CA ASP A 73 -14.55 -12.14 14.60
C ASP A 73 -14.70 -10.72 14.03
N TYR A 74 -13.64 -10.22 13.37
CA TYR A 74 -13.56 -8.86 12.85
C TYR A 74 -13.00 -8.80 11.43
N ILE A 75 -13.34 -7.73 10.72
CA ILE A 75 -12.68 -7.31 9.49
C ILE A 75 -11.59 -6.30 9.81
N PHE A 76 -10.52 -6.30 9.03
CA PHE A 76 -9.36 -5.44 9.27
C PHE A 76 -9.19 -4.40 8.16
N SER A 77 -8.85 -3.18 8.52
CA SER A 77 -8.39 -2.16 7.57
C SER A 77 -7.19 -1.42 8.13
N GLY A 78 -6.15 -1.26 7.32
CA GLY A 78 -4.90 -0.69 7.79
C GLY A 78 -4.12 0.06 6.74
N GLY A 79 -3.25 0.95 7.21
CA GLY A 79 -2.35 1.73 6.40
C GLY A 79 -2.37 3.22 6.74
N GLY A 80 -1.46 3.95 6.11
CA GLY A 80 -1.29 5.38 6.33
C GLY A 80 -2.01 6.21 5.30
N ASP A 81 -1.34 6.40 4.17
CA ASP A 81 -1.76 7.40 3.22
C ASP A 81 -2.90 6.92 2.31
N HIS A 82 -3.79 7.87 2.01
CA HIS A 82 -4.84 7.76 0.99
C HIS A 82 -5.81 6.59 1.23
N ARG A 83 -6.18 6.35 2.49
CA ARG A 83 -7.28 5.46 2.84
C ARG A 83 -8.60 6.22 2.92
N ASP A 84 -9.66 5.65 2.37
CA ASP A 84 -11.02 6.15 2.55
C ASP A 84 -11.70 5.45 3.74
N PHE A 85 -11.17 5.72 4.95
CA PHE A 85 -11.74 5.15 6.17
C PHE A 85 -13.17 5.64 6.42
N LYS A 86 -13.50 6.86 5.98
CA LYS A 86 -14.85 7.42 6.11
C LYS A 86 -15.90 6.55 5.43
N SER A 87 -15.70 6.22 4.15
CA SER A 87 -16.67 5.38 3.42
C SER A 87 -16.78 3.98 4.04
N LEU A 88 -15.66 3.43 4.52
CA LEU A 88 -15.66 2.13 5.20
C LEU A 88 -16.44 2.17 6.52
N ILE A 89 -16.20 3.17 7.37
CA ILE A 89 -16.87 3.32 8.68
C ILE A 89 -18.38 3.49 8.48
N GLU A 90 -18.81 4.35 7.55
CA GLU A 90 -20.23 4.54 7.25
C GLU A 90 -20.89 3.27 6.69
N ALA A 91 -20.16 2.48 5.89
CA ALA A 91 -20.68 1.23 5.33
C ALA A 91 -20.91 0.14 6.38
N VAL A 92 -20.11 0.10 7.45
CA VAL A 92 -20.25 -0.90 8.53
C VAL A 92 -21.10 -0.43 9.70
N LYS A 93 -21.46 0.86 9.72
CA LYS A 93 -22.23 1.46 10.81
C LYS A 93 -23.59 0.78 10.96
N GLY A 94 -23.87 0.28 12.17
CA GLY A 94 -25.12 -0.41 12.49
C GLY A 94 -25.20 -1.86 11.99
N LEU A 95 -24.13 -2.40 11.39
CA LEU A 95 -24.05 -3.81 11.04
C LEU A 95 -23.47 -4.63 12.21
N ASN A 96 -23.85 -5.91 12.29
CA ASN A 96 -23.25 -6.87 13.23
C ASN A 96 -21.89 -7.39 12.71
N VAL A 97 -20.97 -6.47 12.43
CA VAL A 97 -19.61 -6.75 11.95
C VAL A 97 -18.65 -5.88 12.73
N LYS A 98 -17.61 -6.47 13.33
CA LYS A 98 -16.56 -5.72 14.02
C LYS A 98 -15.51 -5.25 13.01
N LEU A 99 -15.12 -3.98 13.07
CA LEU A 99 -14.08 -3.39 12.23
C LEU A 99 -12.91 -2.94 13.10
N LYS A 100 -11.70 -3.42 12.80
CA LYS A 100 -10.46 -2.92 13.39
C LYS A 100 -9.69 -2.06 12.38
N ILE A 101 -9.40 -0.83 12.76
CA ILE A 101 -8.66 0.14 11.96
C ILE A 101 -7.30 0.41 12.59
N VAL A 102 -6.24 0.30 11.80
CA VAL A 102 -4.88 0.70 12.21
C VAL A 102 -4.29 1.73 11.25
N THR A 103 -3.98 2.92 11.77
CA THR A 103 -3.34 3.98 10.97
C THR A 103 -2.37 4.82 11.83
N PHE A 104 -1.75 5.87 11.29
CA PHE A 104 -0.60 6.54 11.92
C PHE A 104 -0.94 7.82 12.70
N SER A 105 -1.99 8.53 12.32
CA SER A 105 -2.36 9.82 12.90
C SER A 105 -3.81 10.24 12.59
N PRO A 106 -4.40 11.18 13.34
CA PRO A 106 -5.70 11.74 13.00
C PRO A 106 -5.80 12.23 11.55
N LYS A 107 -4.70 12.74 10.99
CA LYS A 107 -4.63 13.18 9.59
C LYS A 107 -4.78 12.02 8.59
N THR A 108 -4.20 10.85 8.87
CA THR A 108 -4.32 9.68 7.98
C THR A 108 -5.64 8.94 8.17
N PHE A 109 -6.26 9.09 9.36
CA PHE A 109 -7.59 8.59 9.63
C PHE A 109 -8.69 9.38 8.91
N ASP A 110 -8.55 10.71 8.87
CA ASP A 110 -9.41 11.64 8.12
C ASP A 110 -10.92 11.40 8.30
N TYR A 111 -11.32 11.11 9.53
CA TYR A 111 -12.72 10.95 9.93
C TYR A 111 -13.00 11.79 11.17
N THR A 112 -14.05 12.60 11.09
CA THR A 112 -14.38 13.63 12.08
C THR A 112 -15.65 13.31 12.89
N GLY A 113 -16.33 12.21 12.58
CA GLY A 113 -17.52 11.78 13.31
C GLY A 113 -17.15 10.97 14.55
N ASP A 114 -18.17 10.62 15.34
CA ASP A 114 -18.01 9.63 16.40
C ASP A 114 -17.77 8.26 15.78
N LEU A 115 -16.83 7.52 16.35
CA LEU A 115 -16.52 6.16 15.91
C LEU A 115 -17.67 5.23 16.36
N PRO A 116 -18.30 4.46 15.44
CA PRO A 116 -19.35 3.52 15.82
C PRO A 116 -18.88 2.47 16.83
N ASP A 117 -19.77 1.97 17.69
CA ASP A 117 -19.44 0.98 18.74
C ASP A 117 -18.82 -0.32 18.21
N ASN A 118 -19.11 -0.68 16.96
CA ASN A 118 -18.55 -1.86 16.29
C ASN A 118 -17.18 -1.59 15.63
N CYS A 119 -16.61 -0.40 15.79
CA CYS A 119 -15.35 0.00 15.20
C CYS A 119 -14.30 0.28 16.29
N GLU A 120 -13.09 -0.25 16.11
CA GLU A 120 -11.95 -0.03 16.99
C GLU A 120 -10.83 0.65 16.20
N LEU A 121 -10.24 1.71 16.78
CA LEU A 121 -9.17 2.49 16.15
C LEU A 121 -7.89 2.40 16.99
N MET A 122 -6.81 1.95 16.35
CA MET A 122 -5.48 1.85 16.95
C MET A 122 -4.46 2.65 16.14
N TRP A 123 -3.43 3.13 16.82
CA TRP A 123 -2.44 4.05 16.25
C TRP A 123 -1.04 3.45 16.25
N ARG A 124 -0.29 3.68 15.16
CA ARG A 124 1.17 3.46 15.11
C ARG A 124 1.61 2.08 15.61
N MET A 125 0.88 1.07 15.17
CA MET A 125 1.14 -0.32 15.55
C MET A 125 2.47 -0.81 14.98
N PRO A 126 3.29 -1.53 15.76
CA PRO A 126 4.44 -2.25 15.25
C PRO A 126 4.02 -3.25 14.16
N ARG A 127 4.88 -3.45 13.16
CA ARG A 127 4.58 -4.34 12.02
C ARG A 127 4.19 -5.77 12.44
N PRO A 128 4.84 -6.45 13.41
CA PRO A 128 4.43 -7.79 13.82
C PRO A 128 2.99 -7.86 14.34
N ASP A 129 2.57 -6.88 15.15
CA ASP A 129 1.20 -6.80 15.67
C ASP A 129 0.19 -6.47 14.57
N PHE A 130 0.58 -5.62 13.61
CA PHE A 130 -0.23 -5.29 12.44
C PHE A 130 -0.49 -6.53 11.57
N LEU A 131 0.54 -7.33 11.32
CA LEU A 131 0.43 -8.59 10.58
C LEU A 131 -0.39 -9.62 11.34
N LYS A 132 -0.26 -9.67 12.67
CA LYS A 132 -1.10 -10.53 13.52
C LYS A 132 -2.57 -10.17 13.39
N LEU A 133 -2.93 -8.88 13.41
CA LEU A 133 -4.32 -8.46 13.19
C LEU A 133 -4.84 -8.83 11.79
N ILE A 134 -4.00 -8.72 10.76
CA ILE A 134 -4.36 -9.21 9.42
C ILE A 134 -4.62 -10.72 9.47
N ALA A 135 -3.69 -11.48 10.04
CA ALA A 135 -3.73 -12.94 10.09
C ALA A 135 -4.92 -13.47 10.91
N GLU A 136 -5.36 -12.75 11.93
CA GLU A 136 -6.55 -13.10 12.72
C GLU A 136 -7.86 -12.65 12.04
N SER A 137 -7.84 -11.59 11.22
CA SER A 137 -9.07 -11.06 10.61
C SER A 137 -9.81 -12.06 9.71
N LEU A 138 -11.12 -11.88 9.56
CA LEU A 138 -11.96 -12.63 8.61
C LEU A 138 -11.53 -12.36 7.16
N PHE A 139 -11.35 -11.08 6.85
CA PHE A 139 -10.80 -10.57 5.59
C PHE A 139 -10.30 -9.14 5.79
N VAL A 140 -9.51 -8.67 4.84
CA VAL A 140 -8.92 -7.33 4.85
C VAL A 140 -9.68 -6.41 3.90
N VAL A 141 -10.01 -5.21 4.35
CA VAL A 141 -10.57 -4.14 3.53
C VAL A 141 -9.51 -3.07 3.32
N VAL A 142 -9.23 -2.73 2.07
CA VAL A 142 -8.30 -1.67 1.69
C VAL A 142 -9.08 -0.58 0.94
N PRO A 143 -9.74 0.34 1.66
CA PRO A 143 -10.49 1.42 1.01
C PRO A 143 -9.51 2.49 0.52
N LEU A 144 -9.47 2.74 -0.79
CA LEU A 144 -8.53 3.66 -1.42
C LEU A 144 -9.23 4.97 -1.79
N GLN A 145 -8.61 6.10 -1.46
CA GLN A 145 -9.05 7.39 -1.99
C GLN A 145 -8.75 7.44 -3.49
N LYS A 146 -9.65 7.99 -4.31
CA LYS A 146 -9.35 8.16 -5.74
C LYS A 146 -8.09 8.99 -5.92
N GLY A 147 -7.09 8.38 -6.54
CA GLY A 147 -5.76 8.97 -6.59
C GLY A 147 -5.12 8.81 -7.96
N ARG A 148 -4.21 9.73 -8.27
CA ARG A 148 -3.28 9.48 -9.36
C ARG A 148 -2.35 8.36 -8.93
N TYR A 149 -1.63 8.49 -7.82
CA TYR A 149 -0.58 7.54 -7.47
C TYR A 149 -1.12 6.28 -6.77
N PRO A 150 -0.60 5.08 -7.09
CA PRO A 150 -0.97 3.84 -6.41
C PRO A 150 -0.57 3.87 -4.94
N HIS A 151 -1.49 3.60 -4.05
CA HIS A 151 -1.33 3.52 -2.60
C HIS A 151 -1.98 2.23 -2.06
N GLY A 152 -1.48 1.74 -0.93
CA GLY A 152 -2.03 0.56 -0.25
C GLY A 152 -1.57 -0.82 -0.70
N HIS A 153 -0.70 -0.91 -1.72
CA HIS A 153 -0.07 -2.15 -2.16
C HIS A 153 0.51 -2.99 -1.00
N THR A 154 1.25 -2.37 -0.08
CA THR A 154 1.86 -3.09 1.06
C THR A 154 0.84 -3.89 1.85
N THR A 155 -0.29 -3.29 2.22
CA THR A 155 -1.35 -3.97 2.98
C THR A 155 -1.99 -5.10 2.17
N ILE A 156 -2.17 -4.90 0.87
CA ILE A 156 -2.73 -5.90 -0.04
C ILE A 156 -1.81 -7.12 -0.13
N VAL A 157 -0.52 -6.91 -0.43
CA VAL A 157 0.43 -8.03 -0.60
C VAL A 157 0.68 -8.76 0.72
N GLN A 158 0.68 -8.05 1.85
CA GLN A 158 0.75 -8.67 3.18
C GLN A 158 -0.47 -9.55 3.47
N ALA A 159 -1.68 -9.07 3.17
CA ALA A 159 -2.90 -9.84 3.32
C ALA A 159 -2.91 -11.09 2.43
N GLN A 160 -2.45 -10.97 1.18
CA GLN A 160 -2.31 -12.10 0.25
C GLN A 160 -1.29 -13.13 0.75
N CYS A 161 -0.13 -12.70 1.26
CA CYS A 161 0.86 -13.60 1.87
C CYS A 161 0.32 -14.35 3.09
N LEU A 162 -0.60 -13.73 3.83
CA LEU A 162 -1.29 -14.34 4.98
C LEU A 162 -2.56 -15.13 4.59
N GLY A 163 -2.81 -15.32 3.29
CA GLY A 163 -3.95 -16.09 2.79
C GLY A 163 -5.30 -15.42 3.03
N LYS A 164 -5.34 -14.11 3.23
CA LYS A 164 -6.57 -13.36 3.49
C LYS A 164 -7.21 -12.86 2.20
N ALA A 165 -8.53 -13.01 2.13
CA ALA A 165 -9.33 -12.33 1.12
C ALA A 165 -9.17 -10.80 1.30
N VAL A 166 -9.08 -10.09 0.17
CA VAL A 166 -8.93 -8.62 0.15
C VAL A 166 -10.12 -8.02 -0.57
N LEU A 167 -10.81 -7.09 0.10
CA LEU A 167 -11.83 -6.23 -0.47
C LEU A 167 -11.22 -4.84 -0.70
N SER A 168 -11.23 -4.35 -1.94
CA SER A 168 -10.77 -3.00 -2.28
C SER A 168 -11.66 -2.43 -3.38
N ASN A 169 -11.70 -1.11 -3.50
CA ASN A 169 -12.27 -0.45 -4.66
C ASN A 169 -11.26 -0.46 -5.83
N THR A 170 -11.77 -0.32 -7.04
CA THR A 170 -10.95 -0.16 -8.25
C THR A 170 -10.20 1.17 -8.22
N ASP A 171 -8.87 1.12 -8.20
CA ASP A 171 -7.95 2.26 -8.27
C ASP A 171 -6.59 1.83 -8.85
N ALA A 172 -5.67 2.77 -9.02
CA ALA A 172 -4.37 2.57 -9.66
C ALA A 172 -3.47 1.50 -9.02
N SER A 173 -3.79 1.06 -7.80
CA SER A 173 -3.06 0.02 -7.06
C SER A 173 -3.59 -1.40 -7.24
N VAL A 174 -4.74 -1.56 -7.90
CA VAL A 174 -5.42 -2.85 -8.00
C VAL A 174 -5.77 -3.23 -9.43
N GLU A 175 -5.52 -2.35 -10.40
CA GLU A 175 -5.84 -2.51 -11.83
C GLU A 175 -4.64 -2.89 -12.71
N ASP A 176 -3.59 -3.49 -12.12
CA ASP A 176 -2.34 -3.82 -12.84
C ASP A 176 -2.32 -5.19 -13.52
#